data_AF-A0AAD4M293-F1
#
_entry.id   AF-A0AAD4M293-F1
#
_cell.length_a   1.000
_cell.length_b   1.000
_cell.length_c   1.000
_cell.angle_alpha   90.00
_cell.angle_beta   90.00
_cell.angle_gamma   90.00
#
_symmetry.space_group_name_H-M   'P 1'
#
loop_
_entity.id
_entity.type
_entity.pdbx_description
1 polymer ?
#
loop_
_entity_poly.entity_id
_entity_poly.type
_entity_poly.pdbx_seq_one_letter_code
_entity_poly.pdbx_strand_id
1 'polypeptide(L)'
;MSRESRWWFLRKVARLLMSGFRRVEVRHFHLVFLSRDQLCSLAFPLSNIYFIACAYVRGFHSDQFQKCNKPVHWGVPFLLAALPFVARFSQSIRPYSFHSLHIQGGKYLTGIMYFFCYYLWRHKGLDRAGHDASFVFFCLFGIIYSTYASLWDLLMDWSVLRPHARFKFLRQDLIYSRHAMFYYLAIITNVLIRFLWIIYIPTGGPSTPLRSWVVALFEVLRRCQWNMYRLENEHLGNMDQYRITREVPLPYSFDDLSHETDPGDEDDHSQPCESTRSARSRRRKVVR
;
A
#
# COMPACT_ATOMS: atom_id res chain seq x y z
N MET A 1 2.56 -23.31 -21.17
CA MET A 1 1.85 -23.34 -19.86
C MET A 1 0.87 -24.51 -19.84
N SER A 2 0.99 -25.42 -18.88
CA SER A 2 0.13 -26.61 -18.75
C SER A 2 -1.30 -26.27 -18.29
N ARG A 3 -2.27 -27.16 -18.58
CA ARG A 3 -3.66 -27.03 -18.11
C ARG A 3 -3.74 -26.98 -16.57
N GLU A 4 -2.94 -27.79 -15.88
CA GLU A 4 -2.82 -27.80 -14.42
C GLU A 4 -2.44 -26.43 -13.84
N SER A 5 -1.45 -25.76 -14.43
CA SER A 5 -1.03 -24.42 -13.99
C SER A 5 -2.17 -23.39 -14.11
N ARG A 6 -2.95 -23.45 -15.18
CA ARG A 6 -4.13 -22.58 -15.39
C ARG A 6 -5.25 -22.89 -14.39
N TRP A 7 -5.55 -24.17 -14.15
CA TRP A 7 -6.57 -24.59 -13.16
C TRP A 7 -6.16 -24.23 -11.73
N TRP A 8 -4.87 -24.38 -11.39
CA TRP A 8 -4.31 -23.95 -10.11
C TRP A 8 -4.42 -22.43 -9.94
N PHE A 9 -4.06 -21.66 -10.96
CA PHE A 9 -4.21 -20.20 -10.96
C PHE A 9 -5.67 -19.77 -10.79
N LEU A 10 -6.62 -20.35 -11.56
CA LEU A 10 -8.05 -20.09 -11.37
C LEU A 10 -8.52 -20.49 -9.96
N ARG A 11 -8.11 -21.65 -9.42
CA ARG A 11 -8.40 -22.05 -8.02
C ARG A 11 -7.88 -21.05 -6.99
N LYS A 12 -6.77 -20.36 -7.27
CA LYS A 12 -6.22 -19.34 -6.38
C LYS A 12 -6.99 -18.03 -6.54
N VAL A 13 -7.24 -17.54 -7.76
CA VAL A 13 -8.05 -16.33 -8.03
C VAL A 13 -9.47 -16.48 -7.46
N ALA A 14 -10.14 -17.60 -7.73
CA ALA A 14 -11.47 -17.90 -7.19
C ALA A 14 -11.48 -17.97 -5.65
N ARG A 15 -10.44 -18.57 -5.03
CA ARG A 15 -10.27 -18.53 -3.57
C ARG A 15 -9.95 -17.14 -3.04
N LEU A 16 -9.22 -16.28 -3.76
CA LEU A 16 -9.00 -14.90 -3.35
C LEU A 16 -10.32 -14.12 -3.32
N LEU A 17 -11.13 -14.22 -4.38
CA LEU A 17 -12.46 -13.61 -4.43
C LEU A 17 -13.37 -14.14 -3.31
N MET A 18 -13.53 -15.46 -3.18
CA MET A 18 -14.39 -16.09 -2.17
C MET A 18 -13.86 -16.01 -0.73
N SER A 19 -12.55 -15.83 -0.51
CA SER A 19 -11.99 -15.59 0.81
C SER A 19 -12.49 -14.29 1.43
N GLY A 20 -13.06 -13.37 0.62
CA GLY A 20 -13.81 -12.23 1.14
C GLY A 20 -15.05 -12.61 1.96
N PHE A 21 -15.50 -13.87 1.97
CA PHE A 21 -16.72 -14.34 2.63
C PHE A 21 -16.52 -15.46 3.68
N ARG A 22 -15.32 -16.05 3.81
CA ARG A 22 -15.03 -17.09 4.80
C ARG A 22 -14.05 -16.56 5.86
N ARG A 23 -14.14 -17.06 7.10
CA ARG A 23 -13.07 -16.85 8.10
C ARG A 23 -11.83 -17.59 7.60
N VAL A 24 -10.67 -16.94 7.66
CA VAL A 24 -9.39 -17.47 7.16
C VAL A 24 -8.32 -17.22 8.22
N GLU A 25 -7.46 -18.22 8.44
CA GLU A 25 -6.39 -18.18 9.43
C GLU A 25 -5.37 -17.06 9.16
N VAL A 26 -4.78 -16.54 10.24
CA VAL A 26 -4.03 -15.27 10.27
C VAL A 26 -2.87 -15.22 9.27
N ARG A 27 -2.18 -16.34 9.03
CA ARG A 27 -1.08 -16.43 8.04
C ARG A 27 -1.57 -16.36 6.59
N HIS A 28 -2.75 -16.89 6.29
CA HIS A 28 -3.36 -16.72 4.97
C HIS A 28 -3.99 -15.33 4.81
N PHE A 29 -4.45 -14.70 5.89
CA PHE A 29 -4.99 -13.34 5.86
C PHE A 29 -3.99 -12.33 5.27
N HIS A 30 -2.71 -12.35 5.65
CA HIS A 30 -1.73 -11.35 5.16
C HIS A 30 -1.44 -11.48 3.64
N LEU A 31 -1.24 -12.70 3.14
CA LEU A 31 -1.02 -12.98 1.70
C LEU A 31 -2.27 -12.69 0.85
N VAL A 32 -3.45 -13.03 1.38
CA VAL A 32 -4.74 -12.73 0.75
C VAL A 32 -5.05 -11.22 0.81
N PHE A 33 -4.56 -10.52 1.83
CA PHE A 33 -4.62 -9.06 1.90
C PHE A 33 -3.72 -8.45 0.83
N LEU A 34 -2.41 -8.74 0.81
CA LEU A 34 -1.44 -8.32 -0.20
C LEU A 34 -1.98 -8.41 -1.64
N SER A 35 -2.41 -9.60 -2.04
CA SER A 35 -2.94 -9.86 -3.39
C SER A 35 -4.23 -9.08 -3.71
N ARG A 36 -4.99 -8.66 -2.68
CA ARG A 36 -6.22 -7.87 -2.83
C ARG A 36 -5.97 -6.36 -2.92
N ASP A 37 -4.79 -5.84 -2.54
CA ASP A 37 -4.38 -4.44 -2.83
C ASP A 37 -4.09 -4.26 -4.32
N GLN A 38 -3.59 -5.32 -4.95
CA GLN A 38 -3.32 -5.37 -6.39
C GLN A 38 -4.62 -5.54 -7.22
N LEU A 39 -5.69 -6.07 -6.63
CA LEU A 39 -7.03 -6.04 -7.23
C LEU A 39 -7.60 -4.60 -7.29
N CYS A 40 -7.24 -3.71 -6.36
CA CYS A 40 -7.67 -2.30 -6.44
C CYS A 40 -7.02 -1.52 -7.60
N SER A 41 -5.80 -1.87 -8.03
CA SER A 41 -5.22 -1.33 -9.28
C SER A 41 -5.95 -1.83 -10.53
N LEU A 42 -6.56 -3.02 -10.46
CA LEU A 42 -7.31 -3.58 -11.57
C LEU A 42 -8.69 -2.92 -11.77
N ALA A 43 -9.09 -1.95 -10.94
CA ALA A 43 -10.35 -1.21 -11.11
C ALA A 43 -10.46 -0.53 -12.50
N PHE A 44 -9.35 -0.01 -13.05
CA PHE A 44 -9.33 0.58 -14.39
C PHE A 44 -9.53 -0.45 -15.51
N PRO A 45 -8.76 -1.54 -15.63
CA PRO A 45 -9.05 -2.57 -16.63
C PRO A 45 -10.39 -3.28 -16.41
N LEU A 46 -10.84 -3.46 -15.15
CA LEU A 46 -12.16 -4.03 -14.85
C LEU A 46 -13.30 -3.20 -15.43
N SER A 47 -13.28 -1.87 -15.32
CA SER A 47 -14.31 -1.03 -15.92
C SER A 47 -14.26 -1.02 -17.45
N ASN A 48 -13.08 -1.21 -18.04
CA ASN A 48 -12.89 -1.36 -19.49
C ASN A 48 -13.38 -2.72 -20.04
N ILE A 49 -13.67 -3.73 -19.21
CA ILE A 49 -14.32 -4.98 -19.68
C ILE A 49 -15.67 -4.68 -20.36
N TYR A 50 -16.42 -3.70 -19.85
CA TYR A 50 -17.66 -3.24 -20.47
C TYR A 50 -17.43 -2.71 -21.90
N PHE A 51 -16.37 -1.94 -22.11
CA PHE A 51 -15.99 -1.43 -23.43
C PHE A 51 -15.65 -2.58 -24.39
N ILE A 52 -14.85 -3.56 -23.94
CA ILE A 52 -14.47 -4.74 -24.73
C ILE A 52 -15.70 -5.56 -25.12
N ALA A 53 -16.62 -5.80 -24.18
CA ALA A 53 -17.87 -6.53 -24.46
C ALA A 53 -18.75 -5.79 -25.48
N CYS A 54 -18.90 -4.47 -25.35
CA CYS A 54 -19.65 -3.66 -26.30
C CYS A 54 -19.02 -3.64 -27.70
N ALA A 55 -17.69 -3.56 -27.78
CA ALA A 55 -16.94 -3.64 -29.04
C ALA A 55 -17.10 -5.01 -29.71
N TYR A 56 -17.01 -6.10 -28.94
CA TYR A 56 -17.17 -7.46 -29.44
C TYR A 56 -18.58 -7.70 -30.04
N VAL A 57 -19.64 -7.26 -29.35
CA VAL A 57 -21.03 -7.43 -29.82
C VAL A 57 -21.35 -6.58 -31.06
N ARG A 58 -20.69 -5.42 -31.24
CA ARG A 58 -20.95 -4.48 -32.36
C ARG A 58 -19.96 -4.58 -33.52
N GLY A 59 -18.93 -5.41 -33.42
CA GLY A 59 -17.85 -5.51 -34.40
C GLY A 59 -16.82 -4.37 -34.31
N PHE A 60 -15.59 -4.67 -34.68
CA PHE A 60 -14.43 -3.78 -34.55
C PHE A 60 -14.34 -2.69 -35.64
N HIS A 61 -15.39 -1.86 -35.77
CA HIS A 61 -15.42 -0.73 -36.70
C HIS A 61 -14.86 0.56 -36.08
N SER A 62 -14.51 1.55 -36.92
CA SER A 62 -13.88 2.83 -36.53
C SER A 62 -14.58 3.56 -35.39
N ASP A 63 -15.91 3.60 -35.41
CA ASP A 63 -16.71 4.45 -34.51
C ASP A 63 -16.96 3.84 -33.12
N GLN A 64 -16.45 2.61 -32.87
CA GLN A 64 -16.74 1.86 -31.65
C GLN A 64 -16.38 2.62 -30.37
N PHE A 65 -15.31 3.43 -30.39
CA PHE A 65 -14.90 4.23 -29.24
C PHE A 65 -16.01 5.22 -28.82
N GLN A 66 -16.58 5.96 -29.78
CA GLN A 66 -17.66 6.92 -29.54
C GLN A 66 -19.00 6.25 -29.22
N LYS A 67 -19.23 5.03 -29.72
CA LYS A 67 -20.51 4.28 -29.52
C LYS A 67 -20.53 3.46 -28.24
N CYS A 68 -19.39 2.97 -27.75
CA CYS A 68 -19.29 2.13 -26.55
C CYS A 68 -18.79 2.88 -25.30
N ASN A 69 -18.02 3.97 -25.43
CA ASN A 69 -17.64 4.82 -24.30
C ASN A 69 -18.68 5.92 -23.98
N LYS A 70 -19.96 5.71 -24.29
CA LYS A 70 -21.00 6.73 -24.08
C LYS A 70 -21.35 6.95 -22.61
N PRO A 71 -21.52 8.23 -22.21
CA PRO A 71 -22.62 8.74 -21.40
C PRO A 71 -23.40 7.75 -20.55
N VAL A 72 -24.43 7.22 -21.22
CA VAL A 72 -25.63 6.56 -20.70
C VAL A 72 -25.33 5.30 -19.87
N HIS A 73 -24.38 4.48 -20.29
CA HIS A 73 -24.12 3.18 -19.66
C HIS A 73 -23.06 3.28 -18.55
N TRP A 74 -23.21 4.24 -17.63
CA TRP A 74 -22.21 4.50 -16.58
C TRP A 74 -22.27 3.51 -15.41
N GLY A 75 -23.43 2.93 -15.11
CA GLY A 75 -23.64 2.07 -13.93
C GLY A 75 -22.85 0.76 -13.96
N VAL A 76 -22.74 0.10 -15.11
CA VAL A 76 -21.97 -1.16 -15.27
C VAL A 76 -20.46 -0.96 -15.10
N PRO A 77 -19.78 -0.03 -15.80
CA PRO A 77 -18.36 0.23 -15.58
C PRO A 77 -18.08 0.81 -14.19
N PHE A 78 -19.00 1.59 -13.59
CA PHE A 78 -18.92 1.99 -12.18
C PHE A 78 -18.91 0.78 -11.25
N LEU A 79 -19.87 -0.15 -11.39
CA LEU A 79 -19.96 -1.34 -10.55
C LEU A 79 -18.67 -2.17 -10.67
N LEU A 80 -18.18 -2.42 -11.88
CA LEU A 80 -16.94 -3.15 -12.13
C LEU A 80 -15.70 -2.46 -11.53
N ALA A 81 -15.62 -1.12 -11.57
CA ALA A 81 -14.56 -0.36 -10.90
C ALA A 81 -14.66 -0.43 -9.37
N ALA A 82 -15.87 -0.39 -8.82
CA ALA A 82 -16.15 -0.35 -7.38
C ALA A 82 -15.98 -1.70 -6.69
N LEU A 83 -16.21 -2.83 -7.39
CA LEU A 83 -16.10 -4.20 -6.86
C LEU A 83 -14.86 -4.45 -5.97
N PRO A 84 -13.61 -4.16 -6.38
CA PRO A 84 -12.44 -4.40 -5.52
C PRO A 84 -12.45 -3.56 -4.24
N PHE A 85 -12.97 -2.33 -4.28
CA PHE A 85 -13.07 -1.46 -3.10
C PHE A 85 -14.18 -1.91 -2.15
N VAL A 86 -15.35 -2.30 -2.66
CA VAL A 86 -16.45 -2.85 -1.85
C VAL A 86 -16.05 -4.16 -1.18
N ALA A 87 -15.35 -5.04 -1.92
CA ALA A 87 -14.80 -6.26 -1.36
C ALA A 87 -13.82 -5.99 -0.21
N ARG A 88 -13.04 -4.91 -0.26
CA ARG A 88 -12.14 -4.47 0.82
C ARG A 88 -12.87 -3.79 1.98
N PHE A 89 -13.85 -2.94 1.70
CA PHE A 89 -14.67 -2.28 2.71
C PHE A 89 -15.41 -3.32 3.58
N SER A 90 -16.02 -4.34 2.98
CA SER A 90 -16.67 -5.44 3.71
C SER A 90 -15.74 -6.25 4.63
N GLN A 91 -14.43 -6.21 4.40
CA GLN A 91 -13.43 -6.89 5.25
C GLN A 91 -12.96 -6.02 6.41
N SER A 92 -12.87 -4.70 6.22
CA SER A 92 -12.53 -3.74 7.28
C SER A 92 -13.66 -3.56 8.32
N ILE A 93 -14.90 -3.97 8.00
CA ILE A 93 -16.03 -4.03 8.93
C ILE A 93 -15.95 -5.22 9.90
N ARG A 94 -15.16 -6.27 9.62
CA ARG A 94 -15.17 -7.51 10.43
C ARG A 94 -14.43 -7.44 11.77
N PRO A 95 -13.33 -6.69 11.94
CA PRO A 95 -12.79 -6.42 13.26
C PRO A 95 -13.75 -5.48 14.02
N TYR A 96 -14.28 -5.93 15.16
CA TYR A 96 -15.17 -5.15 16.04
C TYR A 96 -14.51 -3.94 16.74
N SER A 97 -13.41 -3.40 16.19
CA SER A 97 -12.71 -2.23 16.70
C SER A 97 -12.98 -1.02 15.79
N PHE A 98 -13.75 -0.06 16.31
CA PHE A 98 -14.06 1.21 15.63
C PHE A 98 -12.80 1.95 15.14
N HIS A 99 -11.67 1.83 15.85
CA HIS A 99 -10.40 2.44 15.45
C HIS A 99 -9.84 1.81 14.16
N SER A 100 -9.88 0.47 14.06
CA SER A 100 -9.48 -0.26 12.85
C SER A 100 -10.41 0.03 11.67
N LEU A 101 -11.71 0.17 11.92
CA LEU A 101 -12.72 0.47 10.90
C LEU A 101 -12.54 1.87 10.31
N HIS A 102 -12.39 2.93 11.13
CA HIS A 102 -12.21 4.28 10.60
C HIS A 102 -10.96 4.41 9.73
N ILE A 103 -9.84 3.85 10.19
CA ILE A 103 -8.55 3.98 9.52
C ILE A 103 -8.50 3.08 8.27
N GLN A 104 -8.88 1.81 8.35
CA GLN A 104 -8.80 0.91 7.18
C GLN A 104 -9.98 1.09 6.23
N GLY A 105 -11.20 1.24 6.74
CA GLY A 105 -12.42 1.39 5.95
C GLY A 105 -12.50 2.73 5.21
N GLY A 106 -12.01 3.82 5.81
CA GLY A 106 -12.01 5.16 5.22
C GLY A 106 -11.30 5.22 3.86
N LYS A 107 -10.18 4.48 3.69
CA LYS A 107 -9.44 4.37 2.42
C LYS A 107 -10.32 3.84 1.27
N TYR A 108 -11.13 2.82 1.54
CA TYR A 108 -11.95 2.18 0.51
C TYR A 108 -13.24 2.96 0.26
N LEU A 109 -13.84 3.53 1.32
CA LEU A 109 -15.04 4.36 1.20
C LEU A 109 -14.77 5.63 0.37
N THR A 110 -13.68 6.34 0.63
CA THR A 110 -13.27 7.52 -0.16
C THR A 110 -13.00 7.16 -1.64
N GLY A 111 -12.43 5.98 -1.92
CA GLY A 111 -12.28 5.46 -3.27
C GLY A 111 -13.61 5.17 -3.98
N ILE A 112 -14.58 4.56 -3.29
CA ILE A 112 -15.94 4.30 -3.83
C ILE A 112 -16.64 5.63 -4.16
N MET A 113 -16.58 6.62 -3.25
CA MET A 113 -17.15 7.95 -3.47
C MET A 113 -16.49 8.68 -4.65
N TYR A 114 -15.16 8.60 -4.77
CA TYR A 114 -14.43 9.15 -5.92
C TYR A 114 -14.93 8.56 -7.26
N PHE A 115 -14.99 7.23 -7.38
CA PHE A 115 -15.49 6.60 -8.62
C PHE A 115 -16.96 6.93 -8.89
N PHE A 116 -17.80 6.99 -7.86
CA PHE A 116 -19.20 7.39 -8.00
C PHE A 116 -19.33 8.81 -8.56
N CYS A 117 -18.63 9.78 -7.97
CA CYS A 117 -18.63 11.17 -8.44
C CYS A 117 -18.02 11.31 -9.85
N TYR A 118 -16.96 10.56 -10.18
CA TYR A 118 -16.39 10.52 -11.53
C TYR A 118 -17.40 10.09 -12.59
N TYR A 119 -18.07 8.95 -12.39
CA TYR A 119 -19.06 8.45 -13.36
C TYR A 119 -20.32 9.32 -13.41
N LEU A 120 -20.76 9.91 -12.28
CA LEU A 120 -21.86 10.88 -12.27
C LEU A 120 -21.53 12.17 -13.02
N TRP A 121 -20.33 12.72 -12.84
CA TRP A 121 -19.87 13.89 -13.59
C TRP A 121 -19.79 13.58 -15.09
N ARG A 122 -19.20 12.44 -15.46
CA ARG A 122 -19.11 11.96 -16.85
C ARG A 122 -20.50 11.74 -17.47
N HIS A 123 -21.50 11.35 -16.68
CA HIS A 123 -22.90 11.25 -17.14
C HIS A 123 -23.52 12.63 -17.38
N LYS A 124 -23.52 13.51 -16.36
CA LYS A 124 -24.17 14.83 -16.41
C LYS A 124 -23.50 15.80 -17.39
N GLY A 125 -22.19 15.67 -17.61
CA GLY A 125 -21.44 16.47 -18.59
C GLY A 125 -21.83 16.22 -20.05
N LEU A 126 -22.72 15.25 -20.34
CA LEU A 126 -23.34 15.11 -21.66
C LEU A 126 -24.48 16.11 -21.88
N ASP A 127 -25.16 16.55 -20.80
CA ASP A 127 -26.37 17.37 -20.86
C ASP A 127 -26.11 18.86 -20.62
N ARG A 128 -24.97 19.23 -19.99
CA ARG A 128 -24.65 20.63 -19.64
C ARG A 128 -23.17 20.97 -19.84
N ALA A 129 -22.94 22.09 -20.53
CA ALA A 129 -21.62 22.70 -20.66
C ALA A 129 -21.08 23.07 -19.26
N GLY A 130 -19.92 22.51 -18.91
CA GLY A 130 -19.51 22.35 -17.52
C GLY A 130 -19.40 23.64 -16.70
N HIS A 131 -20.12 23.66 -15.57
CA HIS A 131 -19.67 24.15 -14.25
C HIS A 131 -20.60 23.61 -13.13
N ASP A 132 -21.19 22.42 -13.33
CA ASP A 132 -22.13 21.81 -12.38
C ASP A 132 -21.46 21.38 -11.06
N ALA A 133 -22.21 21.40 -9.96
CA ALA A 133 -21.77 20.93 -8.64
C ALA A 133 -21.19 19.49 -8.66
N SER A 134 -21.58 18.66 -9.62
CA SER A 134 -21.01 17.31 -9.81
C SER A 134 -19.51 17.32 -10.09
N PHE A 135 -18.99 18.34 -10.79
CA PHE A 135 -17.56 18.51 -11.04
C PHE A 135 -16.82 18.90 -9.74
N VAL A 136 -17.42 19.79 -8.94
CA VAL A 136 -16.85 20.21 -7.63
C VAL A 136 -16.75 19.01 -6.69
N PHE A 137 -17.80 18.18 -6.60
CA PHE A 137 -17.76 16.94 -5.81
C PHE A 137 -16.72 15.94 -6.35
N PHE A 138 -16.63 15.75 -7.67
CA PHE A 138 -15.59 14.89 -8.27
C PHE A 138 -14.18 15.34 -7.88
N CYS A 139 -13.87 16.64 -8.02
CA CYS A 139 -12.58 17.18 -7.63
C CYS A 139 -12.31 17.06 -6.12
N LEU A 140 -13.30 17.37 -5.27
CA LEU A 140 -13.19 17.27 -3.82
C LEU A 140 -12.90 15.82 -3.37
N PHE A 141 -13.72 14.85 -3.79
CA PHE A 141 -13.51 13.44 -3.44
C PHE A 141 -12.25 12.87 -4.10
N GLY A 142 -11.87 13.35 -5.28
CA GLY A 142 -10.61 13.03 -5.94
C GLY A 142 -9.39 13.47 -5.14
N ILE A 143 -9.38 14.70 -4.63
CA ILE A 143 -8.31 15.21 -3.76
C ILE A 143 -8.28 14.42 -2.45
N ILE A 144 -9.42 14.23 -1.78
CA ILE A 144 -9.51 13.49 -0.51
C ILE A 144 -8.96 12.06 -0.69
N TYR A 145 -9.42 11.33 -1.71
CA TYR A 145 -8.96 9.96 -1.97
C TYR A 145 -7.48 9.91 -2.35
N SER A 146 -7.00 10.83 -3.20
CA SER A 146 -5.59 10.87 -3.63
C SER A 146 -4.65 11.15 -2.46
N THR A 147 -4.97 12.14 -1.63
CA THR A 147 -4.20 12.48 -0.43
C THR A 147 -4.25 11.36 0.60
N TYR A 148 -5.42 10.79 0.88
CA TYR A 148 -5.56 9.68 1.83
C TYR A 148 -4.76 8.45 1.39
N ALA A 149 -4.88 8.07 0.11
CA ALA A 149 -4.13 6.93 -0.44
C ALA A 149 -2.62 7.18 -0.47
N SER A 150 -2.18 8.40 -0.77
CA SER A 150 -0.76 8.77 -0.75
C SER A 150 -0.18 8.71 0.66
N LEU A 151 -0.89 9.30 1.65
CA LEU A 151 -0.50 9.22 3.06
C LEU A 151 -0.44 7.76 3.55
N TRP A 152 -1.38 6.92 3.11
CA TRP A 152 -1.35 5.49 3.42
C TRP A 152 -0.10 4.80 2.88
N ASP A 153 0.19 4.97 1.59
CA ASP A 153 1.34 4.34 0.95
C ASP A 153 2.64 4.70 1.69
N LEU A 154 2.79 5.98 2.07
CA LEU A 154 3.97 6.49 2.77
C LEU A 154 4.06 6.03 4.22
N LEU A 155 2.98 6.16 5.01
CA LEU A 155 2.99 5.91 6.46
C LEU A 155 2.84 4.43 6.84
N MET A 156 2.03 3.67 6.10
CA MET A 156 1.69 2.29 6.45
C MET A 156 2.45 1.29 5.59
N ASP A 157 2.44 1.47 4.27
CA ASP A 157 3.03 0.48 3.36
C ASP A 157 4.57 0.61 3.27
N TRP A 158 5.11 1.83 3.36
CA TRP A 158 6.57 2.08 3.38
C TRP A 158 7.10 2.44 4.79
N SER A 159 6.25 2.87 5.73
CA SER A 159 6.63 3.42 7.06
C SER A 159 7.77 4.45 7.00
N VAL A 160 7.62 5.35 6.03
CA VAL A 160 8.37 6.59 5.85
C VAL A 160 7.69 7.69 6.70
N LEU A 161 8.34 8.85 6.89
CA LEU A 161 7.98 9.93 7.82
C LEU A 161 8.13 9.63 9.32
N ARG A 162 9.17 8.87 9.73
CA ARG A 162 9.62 8.88 11.13
C ARG A 162 10.43 10.18 11.38
N PRO A 163 10.03 11.07 12.30
CA PRO A 163 10.73 12.34 12.51
C PRO A 163 12.08 12.20 13.24
N HIS A 164 12.35 11.06 13.89
CA HIS A 164 13.56 10.74 14.65
C HIS A 164 14.52 9.78 13.89
N ALA A 165 14.60 9.91 12.56
CA ALA A 165 15.48 9.09 11.72
C ALA A 165 16.75 9.85 11.27
N ARG A 166 17.82 9.08 10.99
CA ARG A 166 19.13 9.60 10.53
C ARG A 166 19.03 10.45 9.27
N PHE A 167 18.06 10.15 8.41
CA PHE A 167 17.62 11.02 7.32
C PHE A 167 16.21 11.55 7.63
N LYS A 168 16.03 12.88 7.58
CA LYS A 168 14.75 13.51 7.94
C LYS A 168 13.62 13.01 7.04
N PHE A 169 12.53 12.57 7.67
CA PHE A 169 11.37 11.91 7.05
C PHE A 169 11.61 10.50 6.46
N LEU A 170 12.78 9.89 6.61
CA LEU A 170 13.04 8.51 6.15
C LEU A 170 12.93 7.50 7.31
N ARG A 171 13.19 6.21 7.04
CA ARG A 171 13.33 5.18 8.08
C ARG A 171 14.72 5.32 8.76
N GLN A 172 14.89 4.74 9.95
CA GLN A 172 16.21 4.63 10.58
C GLN A 172 17.12 3.69 9.78
N ASP A 173 16.63 2.51 9.44
CA ASP A 173 17.33 1.53 8.61
C ASP A 173 16.83 1.57 7.16
N LEU A 174 17.75 1.75 6.21
CA LEU A 174 17.50 1.67 4.77
C LEU A 174 18.46 0.64 4.19
N ILE A 175 17.97 -0.31 3.38
CA ILE A 175 18.84 -1.28 2.72
C ILE A 175 19.80 -0.55 1.76
N TYR A 176 19.33 0.53 1.12
CA TYR A 176 20.09 1.34 0.17
C TYR A 176 20.45 2.75 0.70
N SER A 177 21.02 2.83 1.92
CA SER A 177 21.42 4.08 2.57
C SER A 177 22.32 5.02 1.73
N ARG A 178 23.22 4.48 0.89
CA ARG A 178 24.06 5.27 -0.04
C ARG A 178 23.25 6.00 -1.14
N HIS A 179 22.01 5.59 -1.37
CA HIS A 179 21.20 5.98 -2.52
C HIS A 179 19.86 6.63 -2.09
N ALA A 180 19.87 7.38 -0.98
CA ALA A 180 18.70 8.02 -0.36
C ALA A 180 17.87 8.88 -1.34
N MET A 181 18.49 9.47 -2.37
CA MET A 181 17.80 10.28 -3.39
C MET A 181 16.67 9.53 -4.10
N PHE A 182 16.81 8.22 -4.36
CA PHE A 182 15.73 7.45 -5.00
C PHE A 182 14.49 7.31 -4.10
N TYR A 183 14.63 7.31 -2.77
CA TYR A 183 13.49 7.29 -1.86
C TYR A 183 12.72 8.62 -1.92
N TYR A 184 13.42 9.76 -1.97
CA TYR A 184 12.78 11.07 -2.15
C TYR A 184 12.11 11.18 -3.54
N LEU A 185 12.76 10.70 -4.61
CA LEU A 185 12.15 10.62 -5.94
C LEU A 185 10.91 9.71 -5.93
N ALA A 186 10.95 8.56 -5.27
CA ALA A 186 9.82 7.63 -5.15
C ALA A 186 8.63 8.24 -4.41
N ILE A 187 8.87 9.03 -3.37
CA ILE A 187 7.82 9.78 -2.65
C ILE A 187 7.15 10.78 -3.61
N ILE A 188 7.96 11.59 -4.32
CA ILE A 188 7.47 12.60 -5.26
C ILE A 188 6.68 11.95 -6.40
N THR A 189 7.23 10.91 -7.05
CA THR A 189 6.56 10.22 -8.16
C THR A 189 5.28 9.53 -7.72
N ASN A 190 5.22 8.92 -6.52
CA ASN A 190 3.99 8.30 -6.03
C ASN A 190 2.89 9.35 -5.83
N VAL A 191 3.20 10.51 -5.24
CA VAL A 191 2.22 11.61 -5.07
C VAL A 191 1.77 12.14 -6.44
N LEU A 192 2.68 12.43 -7.36
CA LEU A 192 2.32 12.95 -8.69
C LEU A 192 1.44 11.97 -9.48
N ILE A 193 1.77 10.67 -9.49
CA ILE A 193 0.97 9.65 -10.20
C ILE A 193 -0.39 9.43 -9.50
N ARG A 194 -0.50 9.65 -8.19
CA ARG A 194 -1.80 9.60 -7.48
C ARG A 194 -2.76 10.71 -7.95
N PHE A 195 -2.26 11.87 -8.37
CA PHE A 195 -3.07 12.96 -8.95
C PHE A 195 -3.28 12.87 -10.48
N LEU A 196 -2.85 11.78 -11.12
CA LEU A 196 -2.89 11.64 -12.59
C LEU A 196 -4.32 11.62 -13.19
N TRP A 197 -5.36 11.47 -12.36
CA TRP A 197 -6.76 11.61 -12.76
C TRP A 197 -7.11 13.00 -13.31
N ILE A 198 -6.34 14.04 -12.96
CA ILE A 198 -6.48 15.41 -13.48
C ILE A 198 -6.36 15.46 -15.01
N ILE A 199 -5.62 14.53 -15.63
CA ILE A 199 -5.45 14.43 -17.09
C ILE A 199 -6.80 14.19 -17.82
N TYR A 200 -7.83 13.67 -17.15
CA TYR A 200 -9.16 13.48 -17.73
C TYR A 200 -10.06 14.73 -17.70
N ILE A 201 -9.64 15.83 -17.06
CA ILE A 201 -10.42 17.07 -16.95
C ILE A 201 -10.41 17.92 -18.24
N PRO A 202 -9.25 18.28 -18.85
CA PRO A 202 -9.25 19.24 -19.95
C PRO A 202 -9.87 18.64 -21.22
N THR A 203 -10.88 19.30 -21.78
CA THR A 203 -11.57 18.84 -23.00
C THR A 203 -10.69 18.96 -24.26
N GLY A 204 -9.83 19.99 -24.32
CA GLY A 204 -8.80 20.13 -25.36
C GLY A 204 -7.59 19.22 -25.13
N GLY A 205 -6.84 18.91 -26.20
CA GLY A 205 -5.57 18.17 -26.15
C GLY A 205 -5.64 16.74 -26.71
N PRO A 206 -4.73 15.83 -26.31
CA PRO A 206 -4.60 14.49 -26.90
C PRO A 206 -5.86 13.64 -26.72
N SER A 207 -6.05 12.68 -27.62
CA SER A 207 -7.24 11.82 -27.64
C SER A 207 -7.39 10.98 -26.35
N THR A 208 -8.64 10.70 -25.96
CA THR A 208 -8.95 9.92 -24.74
C THR A 208 -8.24 8.56 -24.67
N PRO A 209 -8.07 7.79 -25.77
CA PRO A 209 -7.27 6.56 -25.76
C PRO A 209 -5.80 6.80 -25.38
N LEU A 210 -5.17 7.86 -25.92
CA LEU A 210 -3.77 8.16 -25.63
C LEU A 210 -3.58 8.54 -24.15
N ARG A 211 -4.48 9.37 -23.60
CA ARG A 211 -4.50 9.69 -22.16
C ARG A 211 -4.65 8.43 -21.31
N SER A 212 -5.57 7.56 -21.69
CA SER A 212 -5.84 6.29 -20.99
C SER A 212 -4.62 5.38 -20.97
N TRP A 213 -3.89 5.32 -22.09
CA TRP A 213 -2.64 4.55 -22.20
C TRP A 213 -1.52 5.12 -21.32
N VAL A 214 -1.33 6.45 -21.33
CA VAL A 214 -0.37 7.13 -20.44
C VAL A 214 -0.70 6.88 -18.96
N VAL A 215 -1.97 7.00 -18.56
CA VAL A 215 -2.41 6.71 -17.19
C VAL A 215 -2.14 5.26 -16.80
N ALA A 216 -2.42 4.29 -17.68
CA ALA A 216 -2.14 2.88 -17.44
C ALA A 216 -0.64 2.60 -17.26
N LEU A 217 0.22 3.21 -18.08
CA LEU A 217 1.67 3.05 -18.00
C LEU A 217 2.21 3.55 -16.65
N PHE A 218 1.80 4.74 -16.21
CA PHE A 218 2.24 5.30 -14.93
C PHE A 218 1.71 4.52 -13.72
N GLU A 219 0.47 4.01 -13.72
CA GLU A 219 -0.02 3.16 -12.62
C GLU A 219 0.74 1.82 -12.55
N VAL A 220 1.15 1.23 -13.68
CA VAL A 220 2.01 0.04 -13.69
C VAL A 220 3.37 0.34 -13.07
N LEU A 221 4.04 1.42 -13.48
CA LEU A 221 5.34 1.83 -12.92
C LEU A 221 5.23 2.10 -11.40
N ARG A 222 4.19 2.82 -10.97
CA ARG A 222 3.91 3.09 -9.55
C ARG A 222 3.68 1.80 -8.75
N ARG A 223 3.05 0.79 -9.34
CA ARG A 223 2.86 -0.53 -8.70
C ARG A 223 4.13 -1.35 -8.62
N CYS A 224 4.99 -1.32 -9.64
CA CYS A 224 6.33 -1.91 -9.56
C CYS A 224 7.14 -1.26 -8.43
N GLN A 225 7.14 0.07 -8.36
CA GLN A 225 7.79 0.83 -7.29
C GLN A 225 7.25 0.48 -5.90
N TRP A 226 5.92 0.48 -5.72
CA TRP A 226 5.29 0.14 -4.44
C TRP A 226 5.56 -1.30 -4.00
N ASN A 227 5.57 -2.26 -4.93
CA ASN A 227 5.92 -3.66 -4.63
C ASN A 227 7.35 -3.78 -4.08
N MET A 228 8.32 -3.08 -4.68
CA MET A 228 9.73 -3.08 -4.23
C MET A 228 9.86 -2.55 -2.80
N TYR A 229 9.31 -1.36 -2.52
CA TYR A 229 9.39 -0.76 -1.17
C TYR A 229 8.58 -1.51 -0.11
N ARG A 230 7.48 -2.18 -0.50
CA ARG A 230 6.73 -3.04 0.43
C ARG A 230 7.51 -4.32 0.76
N LEU A 231 8.20 -4.92 -0.21
CA LEU A 231 9.08 -6.06 0.02
C LEU A 231 10.28 -5.68 0.91
N GLU A 232 10.88 -4.52 0.70
CA GLU A 232 11.91 -3.96 1.60
C GLU A 232 11.37 -3.77 3.02
N ASN A 233 10.18 -3.16 3.18
CA ASN A 233 9.55 -2.98 4.50
C ASN A 233 9.34 -4.32 5.22
N GLU A 234 8.80 -5.33 4.52
CA GLU A 234 8.58 -6.67 5.08
C GLU A 234 9.90 -7.39 5.39
N HIS A 235 10.95 -7.21 4.57
CA HIS A 235 12.26 -7.76 4.83
C HIS A 235 12.89 -7.16 6.10
N LEU A 236 12.92 -5.83 6.21
CA LEU A 236 13.41 -5.10 7.38
C LEU A 236 12.64 -5.49 8.65
N GLY A 237 11.30 -5.55 8.58
CA GLY A 237 10.47 -5.95 9.72
C GLY A 237 10.68 -7.41 10.18
N ASN A 238 11.09 -8.31 9.27
CA ASN A 238 11.47 -9.68 9.63
C ASN A 238 12.92 -9.78 10.17
N MET A 239 13.83 -8.88 9.76
CA MET A 239 15.17 -8.79 10.32
C MET A 239 15.17 -8.23 11.75
N ASP A 240 14.40 -7.16 12.02
CA ASP A 240 14.18 -6.61 13.37
C ASP A 240 13.63 -7.64 14.37
N GLN A 241 12.89 -8.63 13.88
CA GLN A 241 12.32 -9.71 14.69
C GLN A 241 13.26 -10.93 14.82
N TYR A 242 14.56 -10.79 14.51
CA TYR A 242 15.57 -11.86 14.55
C TYR A 242 15.18 -13.13 13.78
N ARG A 243 14.34 -12.99 12.74
CA ARG A 243 13.75 -14.14 12.04
C ARG A 243 14.56 -14.61 10.83
N ILE A 244 15.61 -13.86 10.48
CA ILE A 244 16.45 -14.06 9.28
C ILE A 244 17.94 -14.15 9.65
N THR A 245 18.38 -13.50 10.73
CA THR A 245 19.73 -13.69 11.29
C THR A 245 19.78 -14.99 12.09
N ARG A 246 20.77 -15.83 11.79
CA ARG A 246 20.96 -17.16 12.41
C ARG A 246 21.57 -17.09 13.82
N GLU A 247 21.81 -15.88 14.31
CA GLU A 247 22.53 -15.57 15.53
C GLU A 247 21.58 -14.83 16.47
N VAL A 248 20.80 -15.63 17.22
CA VAL A 248 20.09 -15.16 18.41
C VAL A 248 21.16 -14.78 19.43
N PRO A 249 21.16 -13.56 19.99
CA PRO A 249 22.10 -13.22 21.06
C PRO A 249 21.87 -14.19 22.22
N LEU A 250 22.87 -15.00 22.53
CA LEU A 250 22.74 -15.99 23.60
C LEU A 250 22.56 -15.26 24.95
N PRO A 251 21.70 -15.77 25.85
CA PRO A 251 21.39 -15.14 27.13
C PRO A 251 22.47 -15.39 28.18
N TYR A 252 23.74 -15.24 27.79
CA TYR A 252 24.89 -15.31 28.68
C TYR A 252 25.53 -13.93 28.73
N SER A 253 25.38 -13.25 29.87
CA SER A 253 26.37 -12.25 30.24
C SER A 253 27.67 -12.99 30.55
N PHE A 254 28.78 -12.49 30.01
CA PHE A 254 30.12 -12.83 30.51
C PHE A 254 30.36 -12.02 31.80
N ASP A 255 29.52 -12.23 32.80
CA ASP A 255 29.77 -11.75 34.15
C ASP A 255 30.74 -12.76 34.81
N ASP A 256 31.98 -12.32 34.99
CA ASP A 256 32.94 -12.83 35.97
C ASP A 256 33.20 -14.36 36.00
N LEU A 257 33.97 -14.85 35.03
CA LEU A 257 34.91 -15.96 35.29
C LEU A 257 36.12 -15.45 36.09
N SER A 258 35.87 -15.04 37.33
CA SER A 258 36.88 -14.65 38.31
C SER A 258 36.61 -15.37 39.64
N HIS A 259 36.83 -16.69 39.66
CA HIS A 259 37.21 -17.47 40.85
C HIS A 259 37.41 -18.95 40.49
N GLU A 260 38.63 -19.33 40.09
CA GLU A 260 39.25 -20.52 40.67
C GLU A 260 40.62 -20.11 41.21
N THR A 261 40.96 -20.64 42.39
CA THR A 261 42.07 -20.20 43.22
C THR A 261 43.21 -21.20 43.08
N ASP A 262 44.43 -20.74 42.79
CA ASP A 262 45.65 -21.51 43.02
C ASP A 262 46.77 -20.57 43.51
N PRO A 263 47.44 -20.84 44.65
CA PRO A 263 48.45 -19.95 45.21
C PRO A 263 49.87 -20.37 44.81
N GLY A 264 50.59 -19.51 44.08
CA GLY A 264 52.00 -19.74 43.73
C GLY A 264 52.71 -18.51 43.16
N ASP A 265 53.72 -18.05 43.90
CA ASP A 265 54.96 -17.38 43.47
C ASP A 265 54.95 -15.99 42.78
N GLU A 266 55.31 -15.00 43.62
CA GLU A 266 56.33 -13.95 43.45
C GLU A 266 56.27 -12.84 42.35
N ASP A 267 56.35 -11.60 42.86
CA ASP A 267 57.12 -10.44 42.41
C ASP A 267 56.66 -9.45 41.29
N ASP A 268 56.15 -8.32 41.80
CA ASP A 268 56.63 -6.93 41.60
C ASP A 268 56.46 -6.18 40.23
N HIS A 269 55.49 -5.25 40.17
CA HIS A 269 55.74 -3.79 40.13
C HIS A 269 54.49 -2.92 39.78
N SER A 270 54.50 -1.66 40.28
CA SER A 270 53.70 -0.47 39.88
C SER A 270 52.19 -0.33 40.25
N GLN A 271 51.95 0.62 41.16
CA GLN A 271 50.70 1.30 41.56
C GLN A 271 50.24 2.41 40.56
N PRO A 272 49.22 3.28 40.84
CA PRO A 272 47.82 3.08 41.28
C PRO A 272 46.78 4.03 40.58
N CYS A 273 45.51 4.03 41.07
CA CYS A 273 44.46 5.09 40.91
C CYS A 273 43.87 5.30 39.49
N GLU A 274 42.62 5.74 39.26
CA GLU A 274 41.42 6.04 40.08
C GLU A 274 40.16 5.94 39.14
N SER A 275 38.87 5.91 39.52
CA SER A 275 38.19 6.03 40.82
C SER A 275 36.77 5.39 40.87
N THR A 276 36.09 5.59 42.00
CA THR A 276 34.65 5.48 42.32
C THR A 276 33.62 5.35 41.18
N ARG A 277 32.78 4.30 41.15
CA ARG A 277 31.55 4.08 41.97
C ARG A 277 30.47 5.19 41.89
N SER A 278 29.32 4.87 41.26
CA SER A 278 27.96 5.05 41.81
C SER A 278 26.93 4.50 40.79
N ALA A 279 26.35 3.31 40.91
CA ALA A 279 25.50 2.78 41.99
C ALA A 279 24.17 3.54 42.21
N ARG A 280 23.17 3.34 41.34
CA ARG A 280 21.76 3.52 41.76
C ARG A 280 20.75 2.56 41.13
N SER A 281 20.66 1.38 41.75
CA SER A 281 19.43 0.57 41.74
C SER A 281 18.26 1.36 42.36
N ARG A 282 17.08 1.31 41.73
CA ARG A 282 15.83 1.22 42.51
C ARG A 282 14.74 0.38 41.83
N ARG A 283 14.64 -0.83 42.35
CA ARG A 283 13.66 -1.89 42.08
C ARG A 283 12.26 -1.54 42.62
N ARG A 284 11.24 -2.22 42.06
CA ARG A 284 10.03 -2.84 42.69
C ARG A 284 8.65 -2.14 42.70
N LYS A 285 7.68 -2.97 42.28
CA LYS A 285 6.28 -3.20 42.77
C LYS A 285 5.24 -2.10 42.48
N VAL A 286 4.14 -2.39 41.77
CA VAL A 286 2.99 -3.27 42.10
C VAL A 286 2.17 -2.74 43.29
N VAL A 287 1.02 -2.12 43.00
CA VAL A 287 -0.20 -2.08 43.83
C VAL A 287 -1.42 -1.91 42.91
N ARG A 288 -2.44 -2.77 43.10
CA ARG A 288 -3.86 -2.71 42.67
C ARG A 288 -4.19 -2.36 41.20
#